data_AF-A0A536JW23-F1
#
_entry.id   AF-A0A536JW23-F1
#
_cell.length_a   1.000
_cell.length_b   1.000
_cell.length_c   1.000
_cell.angle_alpha   90.00
_cell.angle_beta   90.00
_cell.angle_gamma   90.00
#
_symmetry.space_group_name_H-M   'P 1'
#
loop_
_entity.id
_entity.type
_entity.pdbx_description
1 polymer ?
#
loop_
_entity_poly.entity_id
_entity_poly.type
_entity_poly.pdbx_seq_one_letter_code
_entity_poly.pdbx_strand_id
1 'polypeptide(L)' 'MGGLVRELGREAHVDEGTLCDLFAGRRRPTFGTLRAIGCVLGLSLKEMICFELTETVASSGGGSA' A
#
# COMPACT_ATOMS: atom_id res chain seq x y z
N MET A 1 14.17 14.85 -0.59
CA MET A 1 13.02 13.96 -0.85
C MET A 1 11.83 14.63 -1.55
N GLY A 2 11.59 15.94 -1.46
CA GLY A 2 10.41 16.58 -2.07
C GLY A 2 10.31 16.50 -3.61
N GLY A 3 11.45 16.47 -4.32
CA GLY A 3 11.44 16.37 -5.79
C GLY A 3 10.79 15.10 -6.33
N LEU A 4 11.10 13.95 -5.71
CA LEU A 4 10.56 12.64 -6.10
C LEU A 4 9.04 12.54 -5.88
N VAL A 5 8.55 13.05 -4.74
CA VAL A 5 7.11 13.01 -4.40
C VAL A 5 6.31 13.84 -5.39
N ARG A 6 6.82 15.02 -5.75
CA ARG A 6 6.18 15.93 -6.69
C ARG A 6 6.15 15.36 -8.11
N GLU A 7 7.24 14.71 -8.53
CA GLU A 7 7.32 14.02 -9.82
C GLU A 7 6.36 12.84 -9.88
N LEU A 8 6.36 11.99 -8.85
CA LEU A 8 5.44 10.87 -8.73
C LEU A 8 3.97 11.31 -8.70
N GLY A 9 3.64 12.42 -8.03
CA GLY A 9 2.28 12.95 -8.01
C GLY A 9 1.82 13.43 -9.38
N ARG A 10 2.71 14.13 -10.11
CA ARG A 10 2.44 14.61 -11.47
C ARG A 10 2.17 13.44 -12.43
N GLU A 11 3.02 12.42 -12.43
CA GLU A 11 2.87 11.25 -13.30
C GLU A 11 1.71 10.35 -12.83
N ALA A 12 1.56 10.26 -11.51
CA ALA A 12 0.47 9.72 -10.71
C ALA A 12 -0.94 10.17 -11.12
N HIS A 13 -1.04 11.44 -11.55
CA HIS A 13 -2.25 12.23 -11.40
C HIS A 13 -2.81 12.18 -9.97
N VAL A 14 -1.92 12.17 -8.98
CA VAL A 14 -2.24 12.19 -7.54
C VAL A 14 -1.70 13.47 -6.94
N ASP A 15 -2.56 14.22 -6.24
CA ASP A 15 -2.16 15.45 -5.56
C ASP A 15 -1.02 15.22 -4.55
N GLU A 16 -0.08 16.18 -4.47
CA GLU A 16 1.11 16.08 -3.61
C GLU A 16 0.74 15.97 -2.12
N GLY A 17 -0.33 16.66 -1.68
CA GLY A 17 -0.85 16.57 -0.32
C GLY A 17 -1.37 15.16 -0.01
N THR A 18 -2.04 14.53 -0.98
CA THR A 18 -2.46 13.13 -0.87
C THR A 18 -1.25 12.21 -0.71
N LEU A 19 -0.22 12.34 -1.53
CA LEU A 19 1.00 11.53 -1.39
C LEU A 19 1.70 11.75 -0.04
N CYS A 20 1.80 13.00 0.42
CA CYS A 20 2.34 13.32 1.73
C CYS A 20 1.56 12.65 2.87
N ASP A 21 0.23 12.68 2.81
CA ASP A 21 -0.62 12.03 3.79
C ASP A 21 -0.52 10.49 3.76
N LEU A 22 -0.37 9.91 2.57
CA LEU A 22 -0.16 8.47 2.40
C LEU A 22 1.18 8.03 3.01
N PHE A 23 2.28 8.71 2.67
CA PHE A 23 3.60 8.37 3.18
C PHE A 23 3.74 8.61 4.69
N ALA A 24 3.00 9.58 5.24
CA ALA A 24 2.93 9.81 6.67
C ALA A 24 1.95 8.87 7.40
N GLY A 25 1.27 7.97 6.70
CA GLY A 25 0.29 7.05 7.28
C GLY A 25 -0.99 7.72 7.81
N ARG A 26 -1.23 9.00 7.48
CA ARG A 26 -2.41 9.76 7.90
C ARG A 26 -3.66 9.41 7.10
N ARG A 27 -3.48 8.85 5.91
CA ARG A 27 -4.56 8.46 5.00
C ARG A 27 -4.35 7.05 4.49
N ARG A 28 -5.45 6.31 4.33
CA ARG A 28 -5.46 5.04 3.60
C ARG A 28 -5.70 5.32 2.11
N PRO A 29 -4.87 4.76 1.20
CA PRO A 29 -5.08 4.93 -0.23
C PRO A 29 -6.30 4.14 -0.68
N THR A 30 -7.01 4.65 -1.67
CA THR A 30 -7.99 3.84 -2.41
C THR A 30 -7.25 2.89 -3.35
N PHE A 31 -7.91 1.83 -3.80
CA PHE A 31 -7.37 0.95 -4.83
C PHE A 31 -6.96 1.71 -6.10
N GLY A 32 -7.77 2.68 -6.54
CA GLY A 32 -7.43 3.53 -7.68
C GLY A 32 -6.16 4.34 -7.48
N THR A 33 -5.93 4.83 -6.25
CA THR A 33 -4.70 5.56 -5.91
C THR A 33 -3.48 4.66 -5.97
N LEU A 34 -3.57 3.46 -5.39
CA LEU A 34 -2.50 2.45 -5.47
C LEU A 34 -2.22 2.06 -6.92
N ARG A 35 -3.27 1.86 -7.72
CA ARG A 35 -3.14 1.47 -9.12
C ARG A 35 -2.45 2.57 -9.95
N ALA A 36 -2.80 3.83 -9.75
CA ALA A 36 -2.17 4.95 -10.45
C ALA A 36 -0.67 5.04 -10.14
N ILE A 37 -0.31 5.01 -8.85
CA ILE A 37 1.09 5.02 -8.39
C ILE A 37 1.85 3.81 -8.94
N GLY A 38 1.30 2.62 -8.82
CA GLY A 38 1.93 1.39 -9.32
C GLY A 38 2.19 1.41 -10.82
N CYS A 39 1.27 1.93 -11.63
CA CYS A 39 1.46 2.04 -13.08
C CYS A 39 2.67 2.91 -13.43
N VAL A 40 2.88 4.04 -12.74
CA VAL A 40 4.05 4.91 -12.96
C VAL A 40 5.34 4.20 -12.54
N LEU A 41 5.30 3.45 -11.45
CA LEU A 41 6.45 2.69 -10.96
C LEU A 41 6.73 1.40 -11.77
N GLY A 42 5.94 1.12 -12.80
CA GLY A 42 6.07 -0.11 -13.60
C GLY A 42 5.67 -1.38 -12.84
N LEU A 43 4.90 -1.27 -11.76
CA LEU A 43 4.47 -2.39 -10.93
C LEU A 43 3.17 -3.00 -11.45
N SER A 44 3.16 -4.32 -11.55
CA SER A 44 1.94 -5.08 -11.80
C SER A 44 1.06 -5.17 -10.55
N LEU A 45 -0.22 -5.50 -10.76
CA LEU A 45 -1.16 -5.69 -9.65
C LEU A 45 -0.73 -6.78 -8.67
N LYS A 46 -0.08 -7.83 -9.18
CA LYS A 46 0.44 -8.95 -8.39
C LYS A 46 1.57 -8.49 -7.47
N GLU A 47 2.41 -7.56 -7.92
CA GLU A 47 3.52 -7.02 -7.13
C GLU A 47 3.03 -6.01 -6.09
N MET A 48 1.94 -5.30 -6.37
CA MET A 48 1.34 -4.36 -5.41
C MET A 48 0.58 -5.03 -4.26
N ILE A 49 0.08 -6.25 -4.46
CA ILE A 49 -0.74 -6.95 -3.47
C ILE A 49 0.03 -8.13 -2.91
N CYS A 50 0.57 -7.96 -1.71
CA CYS A 50 1.11 -9.05 -0.90
C CYS A 50 0.06 -9.48 0.12
N PHE A 51 -0.42 -10.73 0.00
CA PHE A 51 -1.18 -11.37 1.07
C PHE A 51 -0.17 -12.02 2.01
N GLU A 52 0.06 -11.42 3.17
CA GLU A 52 0.76 -12.10 4.26
C GLU A 52 -0.08 -13.33 4.63
N LEU A 53 0.49 -14.53 4.50
CA LEU A 53 -0.09 -15.72 5.12
C LEU A 53 0.11 -15.54 6.61
N THR A 54 -0.86 -14.92 7.28
CA THR A 54 -0.90 -14.93 8.74
C THR A 54 -1.01 -16.39 9.13
N GLU A 55 0.07 -16.98 9.63
CA GLU A 55 0.00 -18.26 10.32
C GLU A 55 -0.94 -18.05 11.50
N THR A 56 -2.20 -18.45 11.31
CA THR A 56 -3.16 -18.58 12.40
C THR A 56 -2.50 -19.53 13.37
N VAL A 57 -2.00 -18.97 14.48
CA VAL A 57 -1.55 -19.76 15.63
C VAL A 57 -2.77 -20.55 16.05
N ALA A 58 -2.86 -21.79 15.59
CA ALA A 58 -3.84 -22.74 16.06
C ALA A 58 -3.49 -22.98 17.52
N SER A 59 -4.07 -22.16 18.40
CA SER A 59 -4.07 -22.40 19.82
C SER A 59 -4.93 -23.66 20.01
N SER A 60 -4.27 -24.81 19.93
CA SER A 60 -4.82 -26.09 20.35
C SER A 60 -5.03 -25.99 21.87
N GLY A 61 -6.21 -25.51 22.26
CA GLY A 61 -6.70 -25.65 23.61
C GLY A 61 -6.81 -27.14 23.91
N GLY A 62 -5.91 -27.64 24.74
CA GLY A 62 -5.94 -29.01 25.23
C GLY A 62 -7.21 -29.23 26.04
N GLY A 63 -8.06 -30.14 25.57
CA GLY A 63 -9.04 -30.79 26.43
C GLY A 63 -8.32 -31.76 27.35
N SER A 64 -8.45 -31.58 28.66
CA SER A 64 -8.18 -32.62 29.64
C SER A 64 -9.49 -33.22 30.12
N ALA A 65 -9.43 -34.55 30.24
CA ALA A 65 -10.50 -35.50 30.50
C ALA A 65 -11.12 -35.39 31.91
#